data_AF-A0A1B6EY27-F1
#
_entry.id   AF-A0A1B6EY27-F1
#
_cell.length_a   1.000
_cell.length_b   1.000
_cell.length_c   1.000
_cell.angle_alpha   90.00
_cell.angle_beta   90.00
_cell.angle_gamma   90.00
#
_symmetry.space_group_name_H-M   'P 1'
#
loop_
_entity.id
_entity.type
_entity.pdbx_description
1 polymer ?
#
loop_
_entity_poly.entity_id
_entity_poly.type
_entity_poly.pdbx_seq_one_letter_code
_entity_poly.pdbx_strand_id
1 'polypeptide(L)'
;MQPPVLAMPDFCQKFVLQTDASSSADAAVLSQEVDGVRQPIAYASRTLTPCEKKSSSVYELECLAVVFGINKFRRFLEHKEFLLETDNQALSWILAHLRQLGKIVVGWHKFLRLSSLFNI
;
A
#
# COMPACT_ATOMS: atom_id res chain seq x y z
N MET A 1 -1.39 20.86 -16.96
CA MET A 1 -2.00 19.71 -16.26
C MET A 1 -2.89 20.25 -15.17
N GLN A 2 -4.16 19.82 -15.10
CA GLN A 2 -5.03 20.17 -13.97
C GLN A 2 -4.74 19.20 -12.81
N PRO A 3 -4.70 19.70 -11.56
CA PRO A 3 -4.53 18.82 -10.41
C PRO A 3 -5.72 17.86 -10.34
N PRO A 4 -5.49 16.56 -10.09
CA PRO A 4 -6.59 15.61 -9.92
C PRO A 4 -7.43 16.01 -8.70
N VAL A 5 -8.75 15.97 -8.86
CA VAL A 5 -9.69 16.29 -7.78
C VAL A 5 -9.72 15.11 -6.82
N LEU A 6 -9.46 15.38 -5.53
CA LEU A 6 -9.58 14.38 -4.47
C LEU A 6 -11.05 14.18 -4.12
N ALA A 7 -11.46 12.91 -3.99
CA ALA A 7 -12.77 12.54 -3.51
C ALA A 7 -12.82 12.49 -1.99
N MET A 8 -14.00 12.77 -1.44
CA MET A 8 -14.26 12.55 -0.02
C MET A 8 -14.32 11.03 0.26
N PRO A 9 -13.68 10.55 1.34
CA PRO A 9 -13.70 9.14 1.68
C PRO A 9 -15.10 8.71 2.13
N ASP A 10 -15.65 7.68 1.48
CA ASP A 10 -16.86 6.99 1.94
C ASP A 10 -16.48 5.77 2.76
N PHE A 11 -16.59 5.85 4.08
CA PHE A 11 -16.23 4.75 4.96
C PHE A 11 -17.11 3.50 4.81
N CYS A 12 -18.23 3.54 4.07
CA CYS A 12 -19.01 2.34 3.73
C CYS A 12 -18.34 1.49 2.65
N GLN A 13 -17.59 2.13 1.74
CA GLN A 13 -16.92 1.49 0.62
C GLN A 13 -15.55 0.90 1.02
N LYS A 14 -15.07 -0.06 0.22
CA LYS A 14 -13.73 -0.65 0.41
C LYS A 14 -12.66 0.30 -0.10
N PHE A 15 -11.64 0.53 0.71
CA PHE A 15 -10.45 1.25 0.28
C PHE A 15 -9.58 0.36 -0.61
N VAL A 16 -8.90 1.00 -1.57
CA VAL A 16 -7.83 0.41 -2.33
C VAL A 16 -6.56 1.22 -2.13
N LEU A 17 -5.53 0.53 -1.66
CA LEU A 17 -4.19 1.06 -1.50
C LEU A 17 -3.34 0.58 -2.66
N GLN A 18 -2.87 1.51 -3.48
CA GLN A 18 -1.85 1.26 -4.50
C GLN A 18 -0.50 1.69 -3.95
N THR A 19 0.53 0.89 -4.16
CA THR A 19 1.90 1.24 -3.79
C THR A 19 2.84 1.00 -4.97
N ASP A 20 3.83 1.88 -5.07
CA ASP A 20 4.86 1.84 -6.10
C ASP A 20 6.19 2.22 -5.44
N ALA A 21 7.25 1.48 -5.77
CA ALA A 21 8.58 1.76 -5.28
C ALA A 21 9.53 2.07 -6.44
N SER A 22 10.41 3.04 -6.20
CA SER A 22 11.50 3.35 -7.11
C SER A 22 12.82 3.29 -6.37
N SER A 23 13.94 3.30 -7.11
CA SER A 23 15.29 3.38 -6.53
C SER A 23 15.52 4.64 -5.68
N SER A 24 14.62 5.62 -5.71
CA SER A 24 14.79 6.90 -5.03
C SER A 24 13.70 7.25 -4.02
N ALA A 25 12.49 6.72 -4.19
CA ALA A 25 11.31 7.10 -3.42
C ALA A 25 10.25 6.00 -3.42
N ASP A 26 9.48 5.96 -2.33
CA ASP A 26 8.25 5.18 -2.23
C ASP A 26 7.05 6.08 -2.50
N ALA A 27 6.02 5.52 -3.13
CA ALA A 27 4.74 6.19 -3.34
C ALA A 27 3.58 5.27 -2.95
N ALA A 28 2.49 5.90 -2.52
CA ALA A 28 1.25 5.23 -2.19
C ALA A 28 0.04 6.11 -2.53
N VAL A 29 -1.02 5.49 -3.04
CA VAL A 29 -2.29 6.14 -3.38
C VAL A 29 -3.42 5.42 -2.69
N LEU A 30 -4.21 6.16 -1.91
CA LEU A 30 -5.45 5.68 -1.35
C LEU A 30 -6.60 6.10 -2.25
N SER A 31 -7.44 5.15 -2.63
CA SER A 31 -8.56 5.37 -3.55
C SER A 31 -9.76 4.49 -3.21
N GLN A 32 -10.91 4.82 -3.78
CA GLN A 32 -12.13 4.02 -3.70
C GLN A 32 -12.72 3.84 -5.09
N GLU A 33 -13.47 2.77 -5.27
CA GLU A 33 -14.27 2.56 -6.48
C GLU A 33 -15.72 2.93 -6.15
N VAL A 34 -16.23 3.95 -6.85
CA VAL A 34 -17.60 4.45 -6.71
C VAL A 34 -18.21 4.44 -8.11
N ASP A 35 -19.32 3.72 -8.27
CA ASP A 35 -20.01 3.55 -9.56
C ASP A 35 -19.10 3.08 -10.71
N GLY A 36 -18.13 2.21 -10.40
CA GLY A 36 -17.15 1.68 -11.38
C GLY A 36 -16.03 2.67 -11.75
N VAL A 37 -15.98 3.84 -11.10
CA VAL A 37 -14.95 4.84 -11.30
C VAL A 37 -14.00 4.85 -10.11
N ARG A 38 -12.71 4.71 -10.39
CA ARG A 38 -11.65 4.82 -9.38
C ARG A 38 -11.44 6.30 -9.02
N GLN A 39 -11.69 6.64 -7.76
CA GLN A 39 -11.57 7.99 -7.24
C GLN A 39 -10.41 8.08 -6.23
N PRO A 40 -9.42 8.96 -6.44
CA PRO A 40 -8.33 9.14 -5.50
C PRO A 40 -8.79 9.93 -4.27
N ILE A 41 -8.42 9.47 -3.09
CA ILE A 41 -8.73 10.09 -1.80
C ILE A 41 -7.51 10.83 -1.29
N ALA A 42 -6.34 10.20 -1.38
CA ALA A 42 -5.09 10.79 -0.92
C ALA A 42 -3.88 10.19 -1.66
N TYR A 43 -2.85 11.02 -1.80
CA TYR A 43 -1.54 10.62 -2.32
C TYR A 43 -0.50 10.80 -1.23
N ALA A 44 0.49 9.93 -1.21
CA ALA A 44 1.66 10.06 -0.36
C ALA A 44 2.90 9.56 -1.08
N SER A 45 4.01 10.24 -0.85
CA SER A 45 5.32 9.78 -1.28
C SER A 45 6.37 10.18 -0.24
N ARG A 46 7.49 9.46 -0.23
CA ARG A 46 8.67 9.81 0.55
C ARG A 46 9.93 9.47 -0.20
N THR A 47 10.98 10.25 -0.01
CA THR A 47 12.31 9.91 -0.51
C THR A 47 12.94 8.87 0.40
N LEU A 48 13.56 7.85 -0.20
CA LEU A 48 14.32 6.84 0.51
C LEU A 48 15.57 7.46 1.16
N THR A 49 15.94 6.96 2.33
CA THR A 49 17.20 7.31 2.98
C THR A 49 18.40 6.76 2.19
N PRO A 50 19.61 7.33 2.32
CA PRO A 50 20.79 6.80 1.65
C PRO A 50 21.09 5.32 1.96
N CYS A 51 20.68 4.85 3.15
CA CYS A 51 20.84 3.45 3.55
C CYS A 51 19.87 2.54 2.79
N GLU A 52 18.58 2.89 2.74
CA GLU A 52 17.56 2.16 1.99
C GLU A 52 17.89 2.13 0.50
N LYS A 53 18.39 3.24 -0.08
CA LYS A 53 18.79 3.28 -1.50
C LYS A 53 19.95 2.35 -1.84
N LYS A 54 20.91 2.18 -0.93
CA LYS A 54 22.17 1.50 -1.21
C LYS A 54 22.14 0.02 -0.86
N SER A 55 21.29 -0.37 0.09
CA SER A 55 21.32 -1.69 0.71
C SER A 55 20.09 -2.53 0.42
N SER A 56 19.06 -1.99 -0.24
CA SER A 56 17.81 -2.72 -0.49
C SER A 56 17.73 -3.27 -1.91
N SER A 57 17.29 -4.53 -2.03
CA SER A 57 16.88 -5.09 -3.32
C SER A 57 15.56 -4.47 -3.80
N VAL A 58 15.24 -4.60 -5.09
CA VAL A 58 13.95 -4.15 -5.65
C VAL A 58 12.77 -4.73 -4.87
N TYR A 59 12.84 -5.99 -4.43
CA TYR A 59 11.77 -6.62 -3.64
C TYR A 59 11.61 -6.00 -2.25
N GLU A 60 12.71 -5.60 -1.62
CA GLU A 60 12.68 -4.97 -0.30
C GLU A 60 12.12 -3.56 -0.38
N LEU A 61 12.45 -2.81 -1.43
CA LEU A 61 11.90 -1.48 -1.68
C LEU A 61 10.37 -1.54 -1.90
N GLU A 62 9.89 -2.53 -2.65
CA GLU A 62 8.47 -2.76 -2.84
C GLU A 62 7.76 -3.11 -1.51
N CYS A 63 8.38 -3.94 -0.66
CA CYS A 63 7.85 -4.24 0.67
C CYS A 63 7.80 -2.98 1.53
N LEU A 64 8.84 -2.17 1.46
CA LEU A 64 8.99 -0.92 2.18
C LEU A 64 7.90 0.09 1.75
N ALA A 65 7.58 0.17 0.46
CA ALA A 65 6.50 1.00 -0.06
C ALA A 65 5.11 0.55 0.45
N VAL A 66 4.86 -0.77 0.54
CA VAL A 66 3.65 -1.32 1.17
C VAL A 66 3.55 -0.91 2.65
N VAL A 67 4.63 -1.11 3.41
CA VAL A 67 4.70 -0.74 4.84
C VAL A 67 4.50 0.76 5.01
N PHE A 68 5.13 1.57 4.17
CA PHE A 68 4.98 3.02 4.15
C PHE A 68 3.53 3.43 3.87
N GLY A 69 2.91 2.90 2.82
CA GLY A 69 1.53 3.23 2.43
C GLY A 69 0.52 2.87 3.54
N ILE A 70 0.64 1.68 4.12
CA ILE A 70 -0.23 1.23 5.21
C ILE A 70 -0.08 2.14 6.44
N ASN A 71 1.15 2.43 6.85
CA ASN A 71 1.39 3.31 8.00
C ASN A 71 0.91 4.74 7.74
N LYS A 72 1.11 5.27 6.53
CA LYS A 72 0.69 6.62 6.17
C LYS A 72 -0.83 6.77 6.17
N PHE A 73 -1.55 5.77 5.69
CA PHE A 73 -3.01 5.76 5.61
C PHE A 73 -3.68 4.98 6.74
N ARG A 74 -2.96 4.76 7.84
CA ARG A 74 -3.43 3.97 8.98
C ARG A 74 -4.85 4.30 9.43
N ARG A 75 -5.15 5.58 9.58
CA ARG A 75 -6.45 6.06 10.06
C ARG A 75 -7.64 5.63 9.18
N PHE A 76 -7.42 5.40 7.88
CA PHE A 76 -8.46 4.93 6.95
C PHE A 76 -8.60 3.42 6.95
N LEU A 77 -7.45 2.75 7.03
CA LEU A 77 -7.39 1.32 6.85
C LEU A 77 -7.65 0.57 8.17
N GLU A 78 -7.35 1.15 9.35
CA GLU A 78 -7.25 0.43 10.64
C GLU A 78 -8.47 -0.41 11.00
N HIS A 79 -9.64 0.08 10.61
CA HIS A 79 -10.92 -0.46 11.01
C HIS A 79 -11.65 -1.23 9.91
N LYS A 80 -11.05 -1.35 8.72
CA LYS A 80 -11.68 -2.04 7.59
C LYS A 80 -10.69 -2.85 6.77
N GLU A 81 -11.25 -3.89 6.17
CA GLU A 81 -10.57 -4.60 5.11
C GLU A 81 -10.38 -3.71 3.89
N PHE A 82 -9.19 -3.75 3.30
CA PHE A 82 -8.85 -3.00 2.11
C PHE A 82 -8.15 -3.89 1.08
N LEU A 83 -8.18 -3.46 -0.18
CA LEU A 83 -7.46 -4.10 -1.27
C LEU A 83 -6.07 -3.45 -1.39
N LEU A 84 -5.03 -4.27 -1.39
CA LEU A 84 -3.67 -3.83 -1.73
C LEU A 84 -3.37 -4.18 -3.19
N GLU A 85 -2.97 -3.19 -3.97
CA GLU A 85 -2.51 -3.32 -5.35
C GLU A 85 -1.03 -2.90 -5.44
N THR A 86 -0.18 -3.82 -5.90
CA THR A 86 1.24 -3.59 -6.16
C THR A 86 1.56 -4.26 -7.50
N ASP A 87 2.48 -3.68 -8.26
CA ASP A 87 3.00 -4.24 -9.50
C ASP A 87 4.02 -5.37 -9.27
N ASN A 88 4.48 -5.56 -8.02
CA ASN A 88 5.39 -6.63 -7.66
C ASN A 88 4.65 -7.98 -7.52
N GLN A 89 4.88 -8.87 -8.49
CA GLN A 89 4.29 -10.22 -8.52
C GLN A 89 4.81 -11.13 -7.39
N ALA A 90 6.08 -11.00 -6.99
CA ALA A 90 6.63 -11.83 -5.92
C ALA A 90 6.04 -11.43 -4.56
N LEU A 91 5.84 -10.14 -4.32
CA LEU A 91 5.16 -9.61 -3.14
C LEU A 91 3.68 -9.99 -3.13
N SER A 92 3.01 -9.84 -4.28
CA SER A 92 1.66 -10.34 -4.47
C SER A 92 1.57 -11.82 -4.15
N TRP A 93 2.55 -12.62 -4.62
CA TRP A 93 2.61 -14.05 -4.35
C TRP A 93 2.89 -14.35 -2.88
N ILE A 94 3.87 -13.70 -2.23
CA ILE A 94 4.19 -13.91 -0.81
C ILE A 94 3.00 -13.54 0.07
N LEU A 95 2.38 -12.38 -0.15
CA LEU A 95 1.21 -11.94 0.60
C LEU A 95 -0.02 -12.83 0.30
N ALA A 96 -0.15 -13.34 -0.93
CA ALA A 96 -1.18 -14.32 -1.28
C ALA A 96 -0.86 -15.72 -0.77
N HIS A 97 0.39 -16.15 -0.59
CA HIS A 97 0.78 -17.49 -0.08
C HIS A 97 0.79 -17.52 1.44
N LEU A 98 1.16 -16.41 2.08
CA LEU A 98 0.82 -16.13 3.48
C LEU A 98 -0.71 -16.14 3.68
N ARG A 99 -1.51 -16.21 2.60
CA ARG A 99 -2.96 -16.06 2.65
C ARG A 99 -3.79 -16.75 1.55
N GLN A 100 -3.46 -17.92 1.00
CA GLN A 100 -4.22 -18.65 -0.05
C GLN A 100 -5.18 -17.88 -1.03
N LEU A 101 -5.02 -16.60 -1.39
CA LEU A 101 -6.05 -15.85 -2.17
C LEU A 101 -5.44 -14.74 -3.04
N GLY A 102 -5.70 -14.82 -4.35
CA GLY A 102 -5.20 -13.92 -5.40
C GLY A 102 -5.74 -12.47 -5.42
N LYS A 103 -6.31 -11.99 -4.31
CA LYS A 103 -6.65 -10.57 -4.04
C LYS A 103 -6.46 -10.34 -2.54
N ILE A 104 -5.47 -9.52 -2.16
CA ILE A 104 -5.03 -9.46 -0.76
C ILE A 104 -5.93 -8.50 0.01
N VAL A 105 -6.91 -9.06 0.70
CA VAL A 105 -7.74 -8.36 1.69
C VAL A 105 -6.95 -8.29 3.00
N VAL A 106 -6.26 -7.20 3.28
CA VAL A 106 -5.43 -7.06 4.50
C VAL A 106 -6.28 -6.52 5.66
N GLY A 107 -6.19 -7.16 6.82
CA GLY A 107 -6.74 -6.65 8.08
C GLY A 107 -5.59 -6.29 9.02
N TRP A 108 -5.75 -5.25 9.85
CA TRP A 108 -4.65 -4.62 10.60
C TRP A 108 -3.90 -5.52 11.56
N HIS A 109 -4.62 -6.39 12.26
CA HIS A 109 -4.02 -7.38 13.15
C HIS A 109 -3.01 -8.30 12.44
N LYS A 110 -3.13 -8.49 11.12
CA LYS A 110 -2.25 -9.36 10.33
C LYS A 110 -1.05 -8.60 9.76
N PHE A 111 -1.19 -7.31 9.47
CA PHE A 111 -0.05 -6.45 9.11
C PHE A 111 0.97 -6.37 10.25
N LEU A 112 0.51 -6.25 11.50
CA LEU A 112 1.38 -6.25 12.68
C LEU A 112 2.25 -7.51 12.81
N ARG A 113 1.77 -8.65 12.28
CA ARG A 113 2.53 -9.90 12.24
C ARG A 113 3.57 -9.92 11.11
N LEU A 114 3.30 -9.22 10.02
CA LEU A 114 4.23 -9.02 8.91
C LEU A 114 5.36 -8.04 9.30
N SER A 115 5.04 -6.93 9.96
CA SER A 115 6.07 -5.99 10.44
C SER A 115 7.02 -6.64 11.44
N SER A 116 6.51 -7.53 12.30
CA SER A 116 7.35 -8.30 13.24
C SER A 116 8.27 -9.33 12.57
N LEU A 117 7.97 -9.78 11.34
CA LEU A 117 8.83 -10.72 10.60
C LEU A 117 9.98 -10.01 9.88
N PHE A 118 9.84 -8.72 9.61
CA PHE A 118 10.86 -7.92 8.91
C PHE A 118 11.67 -7.01 9.85
N ASN A 119 11.43 -7.04 11.16
CA ASN A 119 12.14 -6.26 12.19
C ASN A 119 12.32 -4.77 11.78
N ILE A 120 11.23 -4.17 11.30
CA ILE A 120 11.08 -2.73 11.05
C ILE A 120 10.25 -2.13 12.19
#